data_AF-A0A660QMM2-F1
#
_entry.id   AF-A0A660QMM2-F1
#
_cell.length_a   1.000
_cell.length_b   1.000
_cell.length_c   1.000
_cell.angle_alpha   90.00
_cell.angle_beta   90.00
_cell.angle_gamma   90.00
#
_symmetry.space_group_name_H-M   'P 1'
#
loop_
_entity.id
_entity.type
_entity.pdbx_description
1 polymer ?
#
loop_
_entity_poly.entity_id
_entity_poly.type
_entity_poly.pdbx_seq_one_letter_code
_entity_poly.pdbx_strand_id
1 'polypeptide(L)'
;LSGIVDPYSYIDRLDMPKLVINGSGDQFFLPDSSRFYFHDLIGQKSLRYVPNADHGLNGSAHDSLAAFYLSILNSQPMPEFSWSISPEGGRIVVKSSTTPVEVKMWQAENGTARDFRLETIGPVWHSTPLAENNNGEYVASLDIPAKGWAAFFVELTFAANQGMTHMLTTDISIVPDRLPYSSEK
;
A
#
# COMPACT_ATOMS: atom_id res chain seq x y z
N LEU A 1 0.59 -29.74 1.72
CA LEU A 1 1.80 -28.93 1.96
C LEU A 1 1.43 -27.48 2.29
N SER A 2 0.63 -26.79 1.46
CA SER A 2 0.20 -25.38 1.72
C SER A 2 -0.33 -25.15 3.15
N GLY A 3 -1.22 -26.01 3.66
CA GLY A 3 -1.78 -25.90 5.02
C GLY A 3 -0.79 -26.02 6.19
N ILE A 4 0.50 -26.25 5.93
CA ILE A 4 1.55 -26.32 6.97
C ILE A 4 2.67 -25.31 6.70
N VAL A 5 2.99 -25.02 5.43
CA VAL A 5 4.13 -24.16 5.07
C VAL A 5 3.75 -22.73 4.69
N ASP A 6 2.49 -22.51 4.30
CA ASP A 6 2.01 -21.19 3.90
C ASP A 6 1.65 -20.36 5.14
N PRO A 7 2.32 -19.21 5.39
CA PRO A 7 2.00 -18.33 6.51
C PRO A 7 0.53 -17.90 6.56
N TYR A 8 -0.14 -17.79 5.41
CA TYR A 8 -1.56 -17.45 5.34
C TYR A 8 -2.45 -18.48 6.06
N SER A 9 -2.03 -19.75 6.10
CA SER A 9 -2.77 -20.81 6.81
C SER A 9 -2.79 -20.64 8.33
N TYR A 10 -2.01 -19.69 8.87
CA TYR A 10 -1.90 -19.38 10.29
C TYR A 10 -2.38 -17.96 10.63
N ILE A 11 -3.13 -17.33 9.74
CA ILE A 11 -3.58 -15.94 9.87
C ILE A 11 -4.40 -15.68 11.13
N ASP A 12 -5.10 -16.72 11.61
CA ASP A 12 -5.90 -16.75 12.84
C ASP A 12 -5.06 -16.65 14.12
N ARG A 13 -3.75 -16.91 14.05
CA ARG A 13 -2.83 -16.84 15.19
C ARG A 13 -2.15 -15.48 15.35
N LEU A 14 -2.28 -14.62 14.35
CA LEU A 14 -1.60 -13.34 14.33
C LEU A 14 -2.55 -12.29 14.95
N ASP A 15 -2.64 -12.20 16.27
CA ASP A 15 -3.56 -11.27 16.99
C ASP A 15 -2.89 -9.97 17.47
N MET A 16 -1.55 -9.91 17.44
CA MET A 16 -0.77 -8.71 17.74
C MET A 16 -0.95 -7.61 16.68
N PRO A 17 -0.67 -6.33 16.99
CA PRO A 17 -0.58 -5.28 15.97
C PRO A 17 0.46 -5.59 14.90
N LYS A 18 0.16 -5.28 13.64
CA LYS A 18 1.02 -5.58 12.49
C LYS A 18 1.28 -4.34 11.64
N LEU A 19 2.52 -4.18 11.19
CA LEU A 19 2.87 -3.29 10.09
C LEU A 19 3.49 -4.14 8.97
N VAL A 20 2.85 -4.14 7.80
CA VAL A 20 3.36 -4.80 6.59
C VAL A 20 4.07 -3.74 5.75
N ILE A 21 5.37 -3.90 5.52
CA ILE A 21 6.19 -2.98 4.74
C ILE A 21 6.65 -3.66 3.45
N ASN A 22 6.30 -3.09 2.31
CA ASN A 22 6.59 -3.60 0.98
C ASN A 22 7.28 -2.53 0.12
N GLY A 23 8.05 -2.96 -0.88
CA GLY A 23 8.54 -2.08 -1.95
C GLY A 23 7.54 -2.01 -3.10
N SER A 24 7.28 -0.81 -3.61
CA SER A 24 6.42 -0.62 -4.81
C SER A 24 7.06 -1.13 -6.12
N GLY A 25 8.36 -1.43 -6.10
CA GLY A 25 9.12 -1.98 -7.21
C GLY A 25 9.89 -3.25 -6.86
N ASP A 26 9.41 -4.04 -5.89
CA ASP A 26 10.01 -5.30 -5.44
C ASP A 26 10.04 -6.36 -6.55
N GLN A 27 11.17 -7.08 -6.68
CA GLN A 27 11.46 -8.06 -7.73
C GLN A 27 10.81 -9.43 -7.51
N PHE A 28 10.41 -9.75 -6.28
CA PHE A 28 9.89 -11.05 -5.86
C PHE A 28 8.41 -11.00 -5.49
N PHE A 29 7.98 -9.91 -4.84
CA PHE A 29 6.61 -9.72 -4.39
C PHE A 29 5.94 -8.63 -5.21
N LEU A 30 4.98 -9.02 -6.05
CA LEU A 30 4.29 -8.07 -6.93
C LEU A 30 3.67 -6.93 -6.11
N PRO A 31 3.69 -5.69 -6.62
CA PRO A 31 3.27 -4.51 -5.87
C PRO A 31 1.82 -4.57 -5.41
N ASP A 32 0.96 -5.35 -6.07
CA ASP A 32 -0.45 -5.51 -5.73
C ASP A 32 -0.77 -6.77 -4.92
N SER A 33 0.24 -7.49 -4.41
CA SER A 33 0.05 -8.78 -3.72
C SER A 33 -0.73 -8.68 -2.40
N SER A 34 -0.78 -7.51 -1.76
CA SER A 34 -1.54 -7.31 -0.52
C SER A 34 -3.02 -7.64 -0.68
N ARG A 35 -3.57 -7.50 -1.90
CA ARG A 35 -4.96 -7.86 -2.24
C ARG A 35 -5.34 -9.30 -1.88
N PHE A 36 -4.36 -10.20 -1.76
CA PHE A 36 -4.59 -11.62 -1.49
C PHE A 36 -4.61 -11.98 -0.01
N TYR A 37 -4.16 -11.11 0.89
CA TYR A 37 -4.04 -11.48 2.31
C TYR A 37 -4.31 -10.35 3.31
N PHE A 38 -4.09 -9.09 2.92
CA PHE A 38 -4.10 -8.01 3.89
C PHE A 38 -5.49 -7.81 4.52
N HIS A 39 -6.55 -7.95 3.72
CA HIS A 39 -7.94 -7.90 4.18
C HIS A 39 -8.25 -8.95 5.28
N ASP A 40 -7.64 -10.13 5.20
CA ASP A 40 -7.94 -11.26 6.08
C ASP A 40 -7.17 -11.22 7.41
N LEU A 41 -6.12 -10.38 7.52
CA LEU A 41 -5.36 -10.21 8.75
C LEU A 41 -6.28 -9.75 9.90
N ILE A 42 -6.21 -10.42 11.05
CA ILE A 42 -7.02 -10.07 12.21
C ILE A 42 -6.36 -8.96 13.06
N GLY A 43 -7.18 -8.24 13.83
CA GLY A 43 -6.72 -7.19 14.75
C GLY A 43 -6.15 -5.95 14.07
N GLN A 44 -5.39 -5.15 14.82
CA GLN A 44 -4.76 -3.94 14.30
C GLN A 44 -3.74 -4.28 13.22
N LYS A 45 -3.91 -3.70 12.04
CA LYS A 45 -3.03 -3.90 10.89
C LYS A 45 -2.83 -2.59 10.13
N SER A 46 -1.64 -2.43 9.60
CA SER A 46 -1.26 -1.26 8.82
C SER A 46 -0.37 -1.71 7.67
N LEU A 47 -0.48 -1.01 6.55
CA LEU A 47 0.23 -1.32 5.31
C LEU A 47 1.11 -0.12 4.95
N ARG A 48 2.29 -0.41 4.41
CA ARG A 48 3.23 0.60 3.94
C ARG A 48 3.91 0.11 2.67
N TYR A 49 3.50 0.64 1.53
CA TYR A 49 4.26 0.54 0.29
C TYR A 49 5.25 1.68 0.18
N VAL A 50 6.56 1.40 0.19
CA VAL A 50 7.60 2.41 -0.01
C VAL A 50 7.72 2.71 -1.52
N PRO A 51 7.46 3.95 -1.95
CA PRO A 51 7.58 4.33 -3.36
C PRO A 51 9.03 4.24 -3.83
N ASN A 52 9.25 3.79 -5.07
CA ASN A 52 10.57 3.67 -5.69
C ASN A 52 11.59 2.85 -4.88
N ALA A 53 11.12 1.83 -4.18
CA ALA A 53 11.95 0.90 -3.44
C ALA A 53 11.76 -0.52 -3.97
N ASP A 54 12.86 -1.26 -4.00
CA ASP A 54 12.90 -2.66 -4.40
C ASP A 54 12.80 -3.58 -3.17
N HIS A 55 13.19 -4.85 -3.32
CA HIS A 55 13.15 -5.82 -2.23
C HIS A 55 14.00 -5.43 -1.01
N GLY A 56 15.09 -4.67 -1.22
CA GLY A 56 15.95 -4.19 -0.14
C GLY A 56 15.35 -3.03 0.66
N LEU A 57 14.23 -2.47 0.19
CA LEU A 57 13.63 -1.24 0.71
C LEU A 57 14.63 -0.06 0.71
N ASN A 58 14.31 1.02 1.42
CA ASN A 58 15.22 2.14 1.65
C ASN A 58 15.06 2.68 3.09
N GLY A 59 15.83 3.70 3.47
CA GLY A 59 15.85 4.24 4.84
C GLY A 59 14.48 4.60 5.42
N SER A 60 13.52 5.02 4.59
CA SER A 60 12.16 5.37 5.06
C SER A 60 11.37 4.17 5.61
N ALA A 61 11.73 2.94 5.23
CA ALA A 61 11.18 1.74 5.82
C ALA A 61 11.61 1.59 7.29
N HIS A 62 12.86 1.94 7.61
CA HIS A 62 13.36 1.90 8.99
C HIS A 62 12.65 2.93 9.86
N ASP A 63 12.41 4.14 9.33
CA ASP A 63 11.67 5.18 10.04
C ASP A 63 10.24 4.72 10.34
N SER A 64 9.57 4.09 9.36
CA SER A 64 8.22 3.53 9.51
C SER A 64 8.20 2.42 10.58
N LEU A 65 9.18 1.52 10.56
CA LEU A 65 9.32 0.45 11.56
C LEU A 65 9.57 1.02 12.97
N ALA A 66 10.45 2.00 13.10
CA ALA A 66 10.78 2.63 14.37
C ALA A 66 9.56 3.33 14.97
N ALA A 67 8.83 4.12 14.17
CA ALA A 67 7.61 4.80 14.60
C ALA A 67 6.52 3.82 15.07
N PHE A 68 6.32 2.74 14.32
CA PHE A 68 5.41 1.66 14.69
C PHE A 68 5.82 1.00 16.01
N TYR A 69 7.06 0.51 16.08
CA TYR A 69 7.56 -0.22 17.24
C TYR A 69 7.52 0.62 18.52
N LEU A 70 7.94 1.88 18.44
CA LEU A 70 7.87 2.80 19.57
C LEU A 70 6.43 3.14 19.97
N SER A 71 5.48 3.17 19.02
CA SER A 71 4.06 3.34 19.35
C SER A 71 3.55 2.14 20.14
N ILE A 72 3.91 0.91 19.75
CA ILE A 72 3.56 -0.29 20.50
C ILE A 72 4.17 -0.27 21.91
N LEU A 73 5.47 0.01 22.05
CA LEU A 73 6.13 0.07 23.36
C LEU A 73 5.51 1.10 24.31
N ASN A 74 5.07 2.23 23.78
CA ASN A 74 4.48 3.31 24.55
C ASN A 74 2.95 3.24 24.63
N SER A 75 2.34 2.14 24.20
CA SER A 75 0.88 1.95 24.15
C SER A 75 0.14 3.12 23.47
N GLN A 76 0.76 3.68 22.43
CA GLN A 76 0.16 4.75 21.64
C GLN A 76 -0.79 4.16 20.60
N PRO A 77 -1.99 4.74 20.43
CA PRO A 77 -2.90 4.28 19.39
C PRO A 77 -2.27 4.48 18.02
N MET A 78 -2.44 3.48 17.15
CA MET A 78 -2.09 3.58 15.74
C MET A 78 -3.17 4.41 15.00
N PRO A 79 -2.81 5.15 13.95
CA PRO A 79 -3.80 5.84 13.12
C PRO A 79 -4.84 4.88 12.55
N GLU A 80 -6.09 5.33 12.55
CA GLU A 80 -7.23 4.60 12.03
C GLU A 80 -7.75 5.24 10.74
N PHE A 81 -7.75 4.44 9.67
CA PHE A 81 -8.32 4.79 8.38
C PHE A 81 -8.74 3.52 7.63
N SER A 82 -9.57 3.70 6.61
CA SER A 82 -10.08 2.64 5.75
C SER A 82 -10.10 3.09 4.30
N TRP A 83 -10.11 2.13 3.37
CA TRP A 83 -10.23 2.42 1.96
C TRP A 83 -11.13 1.42 1.25
N SER A 84 -11.64 1.84 0.10
CA SER A 84 -12.32 0.97 -0.86
C SER A 84 -11.79 1.26 -2.26
N ILE A 85 -11.58 0.20 -3.04
CA ILE A 85 -11.21 0.27 -4.45
C ILE A 85 -12.45 -0.03 -5.29
N SER A 86 -12.69 0.74 -6.34
CA SER A 86 -13.81 0.47 -7.25
C SER A 86 -13.63 -0.85 -7.99
N PRO A 87 -14.71 -1.51 -8.45
CA PRO A 87 -14.62 -2.79 -9.15
C PRO A 87 -13.69 -2.77 -10.38
N GLU A 88 -13.62 -1.65 -11.08
CA GLU A 88 -12.74 -1.43 -12.24
C GLU A 88 -11.29 -1.07 -11.86
N GLY A 89 -10.99 -0.90 -10.56
CA GLY A 89 -9.66 -0.58 -10.04
C GLY A 89 -9.25 0.89 -10.15
N GLY A 90 -9.91 1.68 -11.00
CA GLY A 90 -9.51 3.06 -11.32
C GLY A 90 -9.80 4.11 -10.25
N ARG A 91 -10.36 3.74 -9.09
CA ARG A 91 -10.69 4.68 -8.02
C ARG A 91 -10.43 4.09 -6.64
N ILE A 92 -9.73 4.85 -5.80
CA ILE A 92 -9.54 4.55 -4.36
C ILE A 92 -10.18 5.67 -3.55
N VAL A 93 -11.10 5.31 -2.65
CA VAL A 93 -11.71 6.24 -1.69
C VAL A 93 -11.19 5.91 -0.31
N VAL A 94 -10.60 6.89 0.36
CA VAL A 94 -10.04 6.76 1.71
C VAL A 94 -10.83 7.59 2.71
N LYS A 95 -11.14 6.98 3.85
CA LYS A 95 -11.76 7.63 5.02
C LYS A 95 -10.86 7.47 6.22
N SER A 96 -10.58 8.55 6.92
CA SER A 96 -9.68 8.56 8.06
C SER A 96 -10.38 9.11 9.29
N SER A 97 -10.42 8.36 10.39
CA SER A 97 -10.92 8.86 11.69
C SER A 97 -9.81 9.58 12.46
N THR A 98 -8.54 9.22 12.20
CA THR A 98 -7.37 10.00 12.64
C THR A 98 -7.06 11.07 11.60
N THR A 99 -6.81 12.32 12.01
CA THR A 99 -6.51 13.40 11.06
C THR A 99 -5.09 13.24 10.49
N PRO A 100 -4.91 13.03 9.17
CA PRO A 100 -3.58 13.02 8.56
C PRO A 100 -3.00 14.43 8.47
N VAL A 101 -1.68 14.55 8.55
CA VAL A 101 -0.96 15.81 8.27
C VAL A 101 -0.76 16.02 6.77
N GLU A 102 -0.73 14.94 6.00
CA GLU A 102 -0.56 14.95 4.56
C GLU A 102 -1.17 13.70 3.95
N VAL A 103 -1.79 13.84 2.77
CA VAL A 103 -2.28 12.72 1.97
C VAL A 103 -1.78 12.88 0.54
N LYS A 104 -1.23 11.81 -0.03
CA LYS A 104 -0.66 11.78 -1.37
C LYS A 104 -1.21 10.60 -2.16
N MET A 105 -1.46 10.82 -3.45
CA MET A 105 -1.59 9.75 -4.43
C MET A 105 -0.22 9.51 -5.05
N TRP A 106 0.28 8.28 -4.95
CA TRP A 106 1.44 7.81 -5.69
C TRP A 106 0.98 7.06 -6.93
N GLN A 107 1.62 7.30 -8.08
CA GLN A 107 1.28 6.64 -9.33
C GLN A 107 2.50 6.33 -10.20
N ALA A 108 2.39 5.30 -11.02
CA ALA A 108 3.39 4.87 -11.99
C ALA A 108 2.69 4.30 -13.25
N GLU A 109 3.34 4.42 -14.40
CA GLU A 109 2.85 3.88 -15.66
C GLU A 109 3.90 3.00 -16.34
N ASN A 110 3.47 1.91 -16.95
CA ASN A 110 4.28 1.08 -17.83
C ASN A 110 3.48 0.75 -19.11
N GLY A 111 3.87 1.40 -20.21
CA GLY A 111 3.21 1.26 -21.51
C GLY A 111 3.46 -0.08 -22.23
N THR A 112 4.29 -0.98 -21.70
CA THR A 112 4.70 -2.23 -22.37
C THR A 112 4.35 -3.49 -21.61
N ALA A 113 4.37 -3.47 -20.27
CA ALA A 113 4.13 -4.65 -19.44
C ALA A 113 3.44 -4.32 -18.11
N ARG A 114 2.76 -5.30 -17.51
CA ARG A 114 2.24 -5.23 -16.14
C ARG A 114 3.37 -5.51 -15.14
N ASP A 115 4.41 -4.69 -15.20
CA ASP A 115 5.64 -4.86 -14.44
C ASP A 115 6.13 -3.50 -13.92
N PHE A 116 6.17 -3.34 -12.61
CA PHE A 116 6.54 -2.08 -11.96
C PHE A 116 7.83 -2.21 -11.14
N ARG A 117 8.62 -3.27 -11.39
CA ARG A 117 9.88 -3.50 -10.68
C ARG A 117 10.84 -2.34 -10.91
N LEU A 118 11.49 -1.90 -9.84
CA LEU A 118 12.46 -0.82 -9.87
C LEU A 118 13.59 -1.13 -10.87
N GLU A 119 14.05 -2.38 -10.91
CA GLU A 119 15.09 -2.83 -11.85
C GLU A 119 14.65 -2.85 -13.31
N THR A 120 13.34 -2.89 -13.59
CA THR A 120 12.80 -3.00 -14.95
C THR A 120 12.51 -1.64 -15.55
N ILE A 121 11.85 -0.76 -14.79
CA ILE A 121 11.39 0.55 -15.31
C ILE A 121 11.96 1.76 -14.57
N GLY A 122 12.81 1.56 -13.56
CA GLY A 122 13.40 2.64 -12.77
C GLY A 122 12.42 3.26 -11.76
N PRO A 123 12.84 4.34 -11.08
CA PRO A 123 12.05 4.99 -10.03
C PRO A 123 10.96 5.90 -10.63
N VAL A 124 9.92 5.29 -11.20
CA VAL A 124 8.85 6.00 -11.93
C VAL A 124 7.65 6.41 -11.07
N TRP A 125 7.61 5.99 -9.81
CA TRP A 125 6.54 6.38 -8.90
C TRP A 125 6.67 7.85 -8.53
N HIS A 126 5.63 8.63 -8.81
CA HIS A 126 5.56 10.05 -8.50
C HIS A 126 4.29 10.35 -7.71
N SER A 127 4.33 11.39 -6.88
CA SER A 127 3.21 11.75 -6.02
C SER A 127 2.54 13.06 -6.42
N THR A 128 1.25 13.12 -6.14
CA THR A 128 0.45 14.36 -6.14
C THR A 128 -0.31 14.48 -4.81
N PRO A 129 -0.46 15.69 -4.25
CA PRO A 129 -1.22 15.87 -3.03
C PRO A 129 -2.71 15.60 -3.27
N LEU A 130 -3.38 14.97 -2.30
CA LEU A 130 -4.83 14.83 -2.27
C LEU A 130 -5.45 15.75 -1.22
N ALA A 131 -6.51 16.44 -1.60
CA ALA A 131 -7.33 17.21 -0.68
C ALA A 131 -8.52 16.36 -0.20
N GLU A 132 -8.92 16.60 1.04
CA GLU A 132 -10.18 16.08 1.56
C GLU A 132 -11.35 16.76 0.84
N ASN A 133 -12.34 15.98 0.41
CA ASN A 133 -13.54 16.50 -0.22
C ASN A 133 -14.61 16.88 0.83
N ASN A 134 -15.74 17.42 0.38
CA ASN A 134 -16.85 17.83 1.26
C ASN A 134 -17.49 16.68 2.08
N ASN A 135 -17.20 15.42 1.76
CA ASN A 135 -17.70 14.24 2.45
C ASN A 135 -16.70 13.69 3.49
N GLY A 136 -15.56 14.37 3.70
CA GLY A 136 -14.49 13.87 4.57
C GLY A 136 -13.71 12.71 3.97
N GLU A 137 -13.64 12.65 2.64
CA GLU A 137 -12.98 11.56 1.91
C GLU A 137 -11.80 12.09 1.10
N TYR A 138 -10.72 11.31 1.04
CA TYR A 138 -9.64 11.50 0.07
C TYR A 138 -9.88 10.56 -1.09
N VAL A 139 -9.91 11.11 -2.30
CA VAL A 139 -10.27 10.38 -3.50
C VAL A 139 -9.12 10.42 -4.50
N ALA A 140 -8.53 9.25 -4.75
CA ALA A 140 -7.60 9.05 -5.85
C ALA A 140 -8.34 8.41 -7.04
N SER A 141 -8.05 8.87 -8.25
CA SER A 141 -8.60 8.27 -9.47
C SER A 141 -7.54 8.25 -10.55
N LEU A 142 -7.47 7.14 -11.28
CA LEU A 142 -6.53 6.93 -12.36
C LEU A 142 -7.28 6.35 -13.55
N ASP A 143 -7.19 7.04 -14.69
CA ASP A 143 -7.79 6.57 -15.92
C ASP A 143 -7.05 5.34 -16.45
N ILE A 144 -7.78 4.45 -17.12
CA ILE A 144 -7.18 3.29 -17.79
C ILE A 144 -6.31 3.82 -18.94
N PRO A 145 -4.99 3.54 -18.96
CA PRO A 145 -4.12 4.03 -20.02
C PRO A 145 -4.50 3.38 -21.36
N ALA A 146 -4.35 4.14 -22.45
CA ALA A 146 -4.63 3.65 -23.80
C ALA A 146 -3.76 2.43 -24.18
N LYS A 147 -2.57 2.30 -23.57
CA LYS A 147 -1.65 1.18 -23.74
C LYS A 147 -0.95 0.85 -22.43
N GLY A 148 -0.73 -0.44 -22.18
CA GLY A 148 0.01 -0.91 -21.02
C GLY A 148 -0.84 -0.94 -19.75
N TRP A 149 -0.20 -0.64 -18.62
CA TRP A 149 -0.79 -0.63 -17.29
C TRP A 149 -0.32 0.60 -16.51
N ALA A 150 -1.17 1.08 -15.63
CA ALA A 150 -0.86 2.11 -14.66
C ALA A 150 -1.19 1.60 -13.27
N ALA A 151 -0.43 2.02 -12.27
CA ALA A 151 -0.59 1.61 -10.89
C ALA A 151 -0.65 2.84 -9.99
N PHE A 152 -1.45 2.80 -8.94
CA PHE A 152 -1.53 3.87 -7.97
C PHE A 152 -1.96 3.38 -6.58
N PHE A 153 -1.62 4.17 -5.57
CA PHE A 153 -2.07 3.99 -4.19
C PHE A 153 -2.09 5.33 -3.47
N VAL A 154 -2.78 5.36 -2.33
CA VAL A 154 -2.81 6.52 -1.44
C VAL A 154 -1.89 6.28 -0.24
N GLU A 155 -1.06 7.28 0.08
CA GLU A 155 -0.23 7.38 1.27
C GLU A 155 -0.79 8.47 2.20
N LEU A 156 -0.87 8.16 3.49
CA LEU A 156 -1.31 9.05 4.54
C LEU A 156 -0.17 9.18 5.55
N THR A 157 0.21 10.41 5.85
CA THR A 157 1.18 10.73 6.89
C THR A 157 0.42 11.22 8.11
N PHE A 158 0.71 10.65 9.27
CA PHE A 158 0.15 11.06 10.56
C PHE A 158 1.26 11.49 11.50
N ALA A 159 1.01 12.55 12.28
CA ALA A 159 1.91 12.91 13.37
C ALA A 159 1.93 11.79 14.42
N ALA A 160 3.12 11.44 14.90
CA ALA A 160 3.31 10.55 16.03
C ALA A 160 4.08 11.27 17.15
N ASN A 161 4.17 10.65 18.32
CA ASN A 161 4.91 11.23 19.43
C ASN A 161 6.41 11.37 19.14
N GLN A 162 7.07 12.24 19.89
CA GLN A 162 8.53 12.44 19.83
C GLN A 162 9.04 12.90 18.45
N GLY A 163 8.20 13.59 17.67
CA GLY A 163 8.56 14.13 16.36
C GLY A 163 8.64 13.08 15.24
N MET A 164 8.19 11.84 15.50
CA MET A 164 8.07 10.80 14.49
C MET A 164 6.79 10.96 13.68
N THR A 165 6.69 10.22 12.58
CA THR A 165 5.47 10.15 11.77
C THR A 165 5.15 8.71 11.41
N HIS A 166 3.85 8.41 11.33
CA HIS A 166 3.37 7.17 10.71
C HIS A 166 3.06 7.45 9.26
N MET A 167 3.81 6.82 8.35
CA MET A 167 3.49 6.82 6.92
C MET A 167 2.82 5.49 6.60
N LEU A 168 1.52 5.53 6.31
CA LEU A 168 0.71 4.34 6.03
C LEU A 168 0.08 4.46 4.64
N THR A 169 -0.24 3.33 4.03
CA THR A 169 -0.75 3.28 2.66
C THR A 169 -1.99 2.41 2.55
N THR A 170 -2.72 2.62 1.47
CA THR A 170 -3.71 1.68 0.93
C THR A 170 -3.02 0.57 0.14
N ASP A 171 -3.81 -0.36 -0.42
CA ASP A 171 -3.31 -1.30 -1.43
C ASP A 171 -2.92 -0.58 -2.73
N ILE A 172 -2.03 -1.19 -3.50
CA ILE A 172 -1.77 -0.77 -4.87
C ILE A 172 -2.86 -1.32 -5.79
N SER A 173 -3.55 -0.40 -6.46
CA SER A 173 -4.45 -0.73 -7.57
C SER A 173 -3.71 -0.63 -8.90
N ILE A 174 -3.97 -1.56 -9.81
CA ILE A 174 -3.38 -1.60 -11.15
C ILE A 174 -4.51 -1.64 -12.17
N VAL A 175 -4.47 -0.72 -13.13
CA VAL A 175 -5.44 -0.59 -14.21
C VAL A 175 -4.78 -0.73 -15.59
N PRO A 176 -5.41 -1.41 -16.56
CA PRO A 176 -6.61 -2.23 -16.39
C PRO A 176 -6.33 -3.49 -15.54
N ASP A 177 -7.32 -3.97 -14.79
CA ASP A 177 -7.21 -5.21 -14.01
C ASP A 177 -7.31 -6.45 -14.92
N ARG A 178 -6.26 -6.66 -15.71
CA ARG A 178 -6.04 -7.82 -16.55
C ARG A 178 -4.60 -8.30 -16.42
N LEU A 179 -4.40 -9.61 -16.45
CA LEU A 179 -3.07 -10.21 -16.47
C LEU A 179 -2.51 -10.22 -17.90
N PRO A 180 -1.17 -10.09 -18.06
CA PRO A 180 -0.55 -10.04 -19.39
C PRO A 180 -0.58 -11.39 -20.13
N TYR A 181 -0.84 -12.49 -19.43
CA TYR A 181 -0.93 -13.84 -19.97
C TYR A 181 -2.20 -14.53 -19.47
N SER A 182 -2.81 -15.38 -20.30
CA SER A 182 -3.91 -16.24 -19.87
C SER A 182 -3.43 -17.24 -18.81
N SER A 183 -4.25 -17.49 -17.80
CA SER A 183 -4.12 -18.67 -16.95
C SER A 183 -4.71 -19.87 -17.69
N GLU A 184 -4.01 -20.38 -18.71
CA GLU A 184 -4.37 -21.70 -19.23
C GLU A 184 -4.16 -22.74 -18.13
N LYS A 185 -5.23 -23.47 -17.81
CA LYS A 185 -5.18 -24.70 -17.02
C LYS A 185 -5.00 -25.88 -17.94
#